data_AF-A9KQ12-F1
#
_entry.id   AF-A9KQ12-F1
#
_cell.length_a   1.000
_cell.length_b   1.000
_cell.length_c   1.000
_cell.angle_alpha   90.00
_cell.angle_beta   90.00
_cell.angle_gamma   90.00
#
_symmetry.space_group_name_H-M   'P 1'
#
loop_
_entity.id
_entity.type
_entity.pdbx_description
1 polymer ?
#
loop_
_entity_poly.entity_id
_entity_poly.type
_entity_poly.pdbx_seq_one_letter_code
_entity_poly.pdbx_strand_id
1 'polypeptide(L)'
;MPGRRIMKVNVLGTEYEIKRRSYNEDKDFKKRDIVGYCDVVMKEIVVCNIATYPGYEEESREYHAEIEKQTLRHEIVHAFLAESGLWDNSCTTTGWATNEEMVDWIAIQFPKMIKAFKEAKAI
;
A
#
# COMPACT_ATOMS: atom_id res chain seq x y z
N MET A 1 -11.33 -22.90 7.34
CA MET A 1 -10.09 -22.09 7.31
C MET A 1 -10.44 -20.72 7.86
N PRO A 2 -9.63 -20.12 8.75
CA PRO A 2 -9.98 -18.84 9.37
C PRO A 2 -10.15 -17.80 8.25
N GLY A 3 -11.32 -17.16 8.21
CA GLY A 3 -11.82 -16.43 7.04
C GLY A 3 -10.86 -15.35 6.55
N ARG A 4 -10.63 -15.35 5.23
CA ARG A 4 -9.95 -14.28 4.50
C ARG A 4 -10.68 -12.98 4.79
N ARG A 5 -10.12 -12.13 5.65
CA ARG A 5 -10.74 -10.85 6.01
C ARG A 5 -10.52 -9.89 4.84
N ILE A 6 -11.52 -9.84 3.97
CA ILE A 6 -11.61 -8.84 2.91
C ILE A 6 -11.98 -7.51 3.56
N MET A 7 -11.15 -6.50 3.38
CA MET A 7 -11.46 -5.13 3.78
C MET A 7 -11.69 -4.29 2.53
N LYS A 8 -12.46 -3.20 2.65
CA LYS A 8 -12.71 -2.27 1.55
C LYS A 8 -12.29 -0.87 1.96
N VAL A 9 -11.76 -0.12 1.01
CA VAL A 9 -11.42 1.30 1.19
C VAL A 9 -11.96 2.09 -0.01
N ASN A 10 -12.53 3.26 0.26
CA ASN A 10 -12.93 4.18 -0.79
C ASN A 10 -11.78 5.14 -1.10
N VAL A 11 -11.39 5.21 -2.36
CA VAL A 11 -10.34 6.09 -2.88
C VAL A 11 -10.96 6.98 -3.93
N LEU A 12 -11.16 8.26 -3.59
CA LEU A 12 -11.75 9.27 -4.48
C LEU A 12 -13.10 8.87 -5.13
N GLY A 13 -13.93 8.11 -4.41
CA GLY A 13 -15.21 7.61 -4.91
C GLY A 13 -15.17 6.18 -5.44
N THR A 14 -13.99 5.62 -5.71
CA THR A 14 -13.80 4.25 -6.19
C THR A 14 -13.56 3.29 -5.03
N GLU A 15 -14.26 2.15 -5.00
CA GLU A 15 -14.08 1.12 -3.97
C GLU A 15 -12.95 0.15 -4.36
N TYR A 16 -11.95 0.00 -3.48
CA TYR A 16 -10.85 -0.96 -3.61
C TYR A 16 -10.99 -2.10 -2.60
N GLU A 17 -10.73 -3.32 -3.04
CA GLU A 17 -10.66 -4.51 -2.18
C GLU A 17 -9.23 -4.70 -1.65
N ILE A 18 -9.06 -4.68 -0.33
CA ILE A 18 -7.77 -4.96 0.32
C ILE A 18 -7.70 -6.45 0.68
N LYS A 19 -6.66 -7.12 0.19
CA LYS A 19 -6.40 -8.55 0.39
C LYS A 19 -5.05 -8.74 1.05
N ARG A 20 -5.03 -9.53 2.12
CA ARG A 20 -3.80 -10.11 2.68
C ARG A 20 -3.61 -11.51 2.13
N ARG A 21 -2.42 -11.82 1.61
CA ARG A 21 -2.09 -13.13 1.02
C ARG A 21 -0.76 -13.63 1.56
N SER A 22 -0.62 -14.93 1.76
CA SER A 22 0.69 -15.51 2.09
C SER A 22 1.63 -15.49 0.88
N TYR A 23 2.93 -15.43 1.14
CA TYR A 23 3.97 -15.30 0.10
C TYR A 23 3.82 -16.34 -1.03
N ASN A 24 3.52 -17.59 -0.68
CA ASN A 24 3.34 -18.68 -1.64
C ASN A 24 1.94 -18.75 -2.28
N GLU A 25 0.95 -18.01 -1.77
CA GLU A 25 -0.41 -17.97 -2.34
C GLU A 25 -0.50 -17.02 -3.54
N ASP A 26 0.40 -16.04 -3.62
CA ASP A 26 0.46 -15.09 -4.73
C ASP A 26 1.84 -15.10 -5.39
N LYS A 27 1.86 -15.60 -6.63
CA LYS A 27 3.10 -15.74 -7.41
C LYS A 27 3.77 -14.39 -7.69
N ASP A 28 3.05 -13.27 -7.64
CA ASP A 28 3.59 -11.97 -8.00
C ASP A 28 4.60 -11.46 -6.96
N PHE A 29 4.46 -11.84 -5.68
CA PHE A 29 5.45 -11.52 -4.65
C PHE A 29 6.83 -12.05 -5.02
N LYS A 30 6.92 -13.34 -5.35
CA LYS A 30 8.18 -13.97 -5.76
C LYS A 30 8.66 -13.49 -7.13
N LYS A 31 7.75 -13.32 -8.09
CA LYS A 31 8.10 -12.96 -9.47
C LYS A 31 8.69 -11.55 -9.56
N ARG A 32 8.19 -10.62 -8.74
CA ARG A 32 8.54 -9.20 -8.79
C ARG A 32 9.43 -8.76 -7.63
N ASP A 33 9.68 -9.64 -6.67
CA ASP A 33 10.41 -9.35 -5.42
C ASP A 33 9.77 -8.17 -4.65
N ILE A 34 8.47 -8.29 -4.40
CA ILE A 34 7.65 -7.26 -3.75
C ILE A 34 6.84 -7.84 -2.60
N VAL A 35 6.45 -6.98 -1.66
CA VAL A 35 5.61 -7.31 -0.51
C VAL A 35 4.20 -6.73 -0.60
N GLY A 36 3.89 -5.99 -1.67
CA GLY A 36 2.56 -5.44 -1.94
C GLY A 36 2.43 -4.98 -3.39
N TYR A 37 1.18 -4.78 -3.83
CA TYR A 37 0.88 -4.13 -5.10
C TYR A 37 -0.55 -3.57 -5.12
N CYS A 38 -0.74 -2.52 -5.92
CA CYS A 38 -2.03 -1.98 -6.30
C CYS A 38 -2.37 -2.37 -7.75
N ASP A 39 -3.43 -3.16 -7.93
CA ASP A 39 -4.03 -3.42 -9.24
C ASP A 39 -5.17 -2.43 -9.47
N VAL A 40 -4.85 -1.34 -10.17
CA VAL A 40 -5.78 -0.25 -10.49
C VAL A 40 -6.83 -0.65 -11.52
N VAL A 41 -6.66 -1.77 -12.22
CA VAL A 41 -7.66 -2.27 -13.20
C VAL A 41 -8.70 -3.09 -12.47
N MET A 42 -8.27 -4.04 -11.64
CA MET A 42 -9.14 -4.90 -10.85
C MET A 42 -9.65 -4.24 -9.56
N LYS A 43 -9.13 -3.06 -9.21
CA LYS A 43 -9.40 -2.34 -7.96
C LYS A 43 -9.06 -3.17 -6.73
N GLU A 44 -7.90 -3.81 -6.76
CA GLU A 44 -7.38 -4.63 -5.66
C GLU A 44 -6.10 -4.03 -5.10
N ILE A 45 -5.98 -3.99 -3.78
CA ILE A 45 -4.73 -3.73 -3.07
C ILE A 45 -4.34 -5.01 -2.36
N VAL A 46 -3.17 -5.54 -2.67
CA VAL A 46 -2.70 -6.81 -2.14
C VAL A 46 -1.45 -6.57 -1.31
N VAL A 47 -1.44 -7.08 -0.08
CA VAL A 47 -0.30 -7.00 0.84
C VAL A 47 0.09 -8.41 1.27
N CYS A 48 1.40 -8.68 1.27
CA CYS A 48 1.95 -9.94 1.71
C CYS A 48 1.83 -10.08 3.23
N ASN A 49 1.46 -11.28 3.69
CA ASN A 49 1.66 -11.69 5.07
C ASN A 49 3.17 -11.86 5.30
N ILE A 50 3.81 -10.88 5.95
CA ILE A 50 5.27 -10.81 6.08
C ILE A 50 5.83 -11.98 6.89
N ALA A 51 5.06 -12.54 7.82
CA ALA A 51 5.43 -13.75 8.56
C ALA A 51 5.63 -14.99 7.65
N THR A 52 5.21 -14.92 6.38
CA THR A 52 5.42 -15.99 5.39
C THR A 52 6.44 -15.62 4.31
N TYR A 53 7.01 -14.42 4.38
CA TYR A 53 8.04 -13.96 3.45
C TYR A 53 9.40 -14.55 3.84
N PRO A 54 10.16 -15.16 2.91
CA PRO A 54 11.46 -15.73 3.21
C PRO A 54 12.46 -14.70 3.77
N GLY A 55 13.07 -15.01 4.91
CA GLY A 55 14.03 -14.13 5.60
C GLY A 55 13.42 -13.25 6.69
N TYR A 56 12.12 -13.34 6.94
CA TYR A 56 11.41 -12.60 7.99
C TYR A 56 10.82 -13.53 9.06
N GLU A 57 11.10 -14.83 9.04
CA GLU A 57 10.47 -15.84 9.90
C GLU A 57 10.75 -15.63 11.39
N GLU A 58 11.94 -15.12 11.72
CA GLU A 58 12.40 -14.90 13.10
C GLU A 58 12.04 -13.50 13.63
N GLU A 59 11.49 -12.62 12.80
CA GLU A 59 11.12 -11.27 13.21
C GLU A 59 9.85 -11.26 14.07
N SER A 60 9.70 -10.23 14.89
CA SER A 60 8.55 -10.11 15.78
C SER A 60 7.24 -9.83 15.01
N ARG A 61 6.11 -10.20 15.62
CA ARG A 61 4.78 -9.91 15.05
C ARG A 61 4.55 -8.41 14.90
N GLU A 62 5.09 -7.61 15.82
CA GLU A 62 5.02 -6.15 15.80
C GLU A 62 5.79 -5.59 14.60
N TYR A 63 6.97 -6.15 14.31
CA TYR A 63 7.78 -5.78 13.15
C TYR A 63 7.07 -6.12 11.84
N HIS A 64 6.52 -7.34 11.72
CA HIS A 64 5.70 -7.74 10.57
C HIS A 64 4.52 -6.79 10.36
N ALA A 65 3.80 -6.48 11.44
CA ALA A 65 2.63 -5.61 11.38
C ALA A 65 2.98 -4.18 10.93
N GLU A 66 4.16 -3.66 11.29
CA GLU A 66 4.56 -2.31 10.86
C GLU A 66 4.93 -2.28 9.37
N ILE A 67 5.63 -3.30 8.87
CA ILE A 67 5.89 -3.43 7.42
C ILE A 67 4.57 -3.52 6.66
N GLU A 68 3.66 -4.41 7.06
CA GLU A 68 2.37 -4.57 6.38
C GLU A 68 1.55 -3.27 6.36
N LYS A 69 1.58 -2.50 7.46
CA LYS A 69 0.91 -1.18 7.51
C LYS A 69 1.57 -0.15 6.61
N GLN A 70 2.91 -0.12 6.55
CA GLN A 70 3.64 0.78 5.67
C GLN A 70 3.37 0.45 4.20
N THR A 71 3.49 -0.83 3.82
CA THR A 71 3.15 -1.32 2.49
C THR A 71 1.70 -1.00 2.13
N LEU A 72 0.75 -1.22 3.04
CA LEU A 72 -0.65 -0.88 2.77
C LEU A 72 -0.85 0.63 2.49
N ARG A 73 -0.19 1.52 3.25
CA ARG A 73 -0.24 2.96 2.98
C ARG A 73 0.35 3.29 1.62
N HIS A 74 1.49 2.67 1.27
CA HIS A 74 2.15 2.82 -0.02
C HIS A 74 1.20 2.46 -1.18
N GLU A 75 0.57 1.28 -1.14
CA GLU A 75 -0.37 0.86 -2.19
C GLU A 75 -1.65 1.71 -2.25
N ILE A 76 -2.12 2.22 -1.11
CA ILE A 76 -3.25 3.16 -1.10
C ILE A 76 -2.86 4.47 -1.79
N VAL A 77 -1.63 4.98 -1.60
CA VAL A 77 -1.15 6.18 -2.31
C VAL A 77 -1.13 5.94 -3.82
N HIS A 78 -0.63 4.78 -4.27
CA HIS A 78 -0.73 4.36 -5.67
C HIS A 78 -2.17 4.43 -6.20
N ALA A 79 -3.15 3.94 -5.44
CA ALA A 79 -4.56 4.05 -5.81
C ALA A 79 -5.04 5.51 -5.91
N PHE A 80 -4.68 6.39 -4.96
CA PHE A 80 -5.04 7.81 -5.03
C PHE A 80 -4.47 8.50 -6.27
N LEU A 81 -3.23 8.18 -6.66
CA LEU A 81 -2.58 8.74 -7.84
C LEU A 81 -3.25 8.26 -9.13
N ALA A 82 -3.70 7.00 -9.17
CA ALA A 82 -4.44 6.46 -10.30
C ALA A 82 -5.84 7.07 -10.44
N GLU A 83 -6.64 7.08 -9.36
CA GLU A 83 -8.01 7.61 -9.40
C GLU A 83 -8.06 9.14 -9.62
N SER A 84 -6.99 9.87 -9.27
CA SER A 84 -6.87 11.30 -9.56
C SER A 84 -6.42 11.62 -11.00
N GLY A 85 -6.03 10.60 -11.78
CA GLY A 85 -5.46 10.76 -13.11
C GLY A 85 -3.99 11.20 -13.13
N LEU A 86 -3.37 11.44 -11.97
CA LEU A 86 -1.95 11.83 -11.90
C LEU A 86 -1.00 10.72 -12.36
N TRP A 87 -1.39 9.46 -12.16
CA TRP A 87 -0.64 8.30 -12.62
C TRP A 87 -0.33 8.39 -14.12
N ASP A 88 -1.36 8.55 -14.95
CA ASP A 88 -1.23 8.56 -16.42
C ASP A 88 -0.81 9.92 -16.98
N ASN A 89 -1.06 11.01 -16.25
CA ASN A 89 -0.84 12.37 -16.76
C ASN A 89 0.43 13.05 -16.22
N SER A 90 1.18 12.40 -15.33
CA SER A 90 2.48 12.89 -14.85
C SER A 90 3.65 12.55 -15.79
N CYS A 91 3.40 11.82 -16.89
CA CYS A 91 4.44 11.38 -17.82
C CYS A 91 5.18 12.55 -18.50
N THR A 92 4.55 13.72 -18.64
CA THR A 92 5.21 14.93 -19.18
C THR A 92 6.21 15.55 -18.19
N THR A 93 6.21 15.11 -16.93
CA THR A 93 7.05 15.57 -15.83
C THR A 93 7.74 14.38 -15.17
N THR A 94 8.63 13.70 -15.91
CA THR A 94 9.47 12.56 -15.45
C THR A 94 8.73 11.47 -14.67
N GLY A 95 7.40 11.37 -14.77
CA GLY A 95 6.59 10.43 -13.99
C GLY A 95 6.65 10.68 -12.48
N TRP A 96 6.71 11.94 -12.01
CA TRP A 96 6.88 12.25 -10.58
C TRP A 96 5.82 11.60 -9.68
N ALA A 97 4.60 11.43 -10.18
CA ALA A 97 3.50 10.85 -9.41
C ALA A 97 3.75 9.36 -9.18
N THR A 98 4.23 8.64 -10.20
CA THR A 98 4.53 7.20 -10.12
C THR A 98 5.95 6.93 -9.62
N ASN A 99 6.69 7.96 -9.18
CA ASN A 99 7.99 7.77 -8.56
C ASN A 99 7.80 7.16 -7.16
N GLU A 100 8.34 5.96 -6.95
CA GLU A 100 8.27 5.24 -5.67
C GLU A 100 8.81 6.07 -4.50
N GLU A 101 9.81 6.94 -4.72
CA GLU A 101 10.31 7.86 -3.69
C GLU A 101 9.21 8.78 -3.16
N MET A 102 8.37 9.33 -4.06
CA MET A 102 7.27 10.21 -3.67
C MET A 102 6.14 9.43 -3.00
N VAL A 103 5.85 8.23 -3.50
CA VAL A 103 4.84 7.33 -2.93
C VAL A 103 5.22 6.94 -1.50
N ASP A 104 6.48 6.51 -1.30
CA ASP A 104 7.03 6.19 0.02
C ASP A 104 7.04 7.40 0.94
N TRP A 105 7.46 8.57 0.44
CA TRP A 105 7.48 9.78 1.24
C TRP A 105 6.07 10.09 1.76
N ILE A 106 5.04 10.04 0.91
CA ILE A 106 3.65 10.25 1.35
C ILE A 106 3.24 9.16 2.35
N ALA A 107 3.47 7.89 2.05
CA ALA A 107 3.07 6.77 2.92
C ALA A 107 3.70 6.83 4.32
N ILE A 108 4.94 7.31 4.42
CA ILE A 108 5.69 7.44 5.66
C ILE A 108 5.34 8.74 6.40
N GLN A 109 5.21 9.87 5.70
CA GLN A 109 5.01 11.17 6.34
C GLN A 109 3.55 11.48 6.64
N PHE A 110 2.59 11.02 5.83
CA PHE A 110 1.18 11.40 5.97
C PHE A 110 0.60 11.15 7.37
N PRO A 111 0.85 10.00 8.05
CA PRO A 111 0.40 9.81 9.43
C PRO A 111 0.98 10.85 10.41
N LYS A 112 2.23 11.29 10.19
CA LYS A 112 2.90 12.32 11.02
C LYS A 112 2.33 13.69 10.73
N MET A 113 2.03 14.00 9.46
CA MET A 113 1.36 15.25 9.07
C MET A 113 -0.03 15.34 9.67
N ILE A 114 -0.83 14.27 9.61
CA ILE A 114 -2.16 14.21 10.26
C ILE A 114 -2.05 14.48 11.77
N LYS A 115 -1.03 13.93 12.43
CA LYS A 115 -0.77 14.23 13.85
C LYS A 115 -0.49 15.72 14.06
N ALA A 116 0.43 16.31 13.29
CA ALA A 116 0.77 17.73 13.40
C ALA A 116 -0.43 18.66 13.11
N PHE A 117 -1.25 18.34 12.10
CA PHE A 117 -2.44 19.12 11.77
C PHE A 117 -3.49 19.08 12.89
N LYS A 118 -3.70 17.92 13.52
CA LYS A 118 -4.58 17.77 14.69
C LYS A 118 -4.06 18.59 15.89
N GLU A 119 -2.75 18.53 16.17
CA GLU A 119 -2.12 19.31 17.24
C GLU A 119 -2.27 20.81 17.02
N ALA A 120 -2.14 21.26 15.77
CA ALA A 120 -2.33 22.65 15.36
C ALA A 120 -3.82 23.07 15.24
N LYS A 121 -4.78 22.15 15.41
CA LYS A 121 -6.22 22.36 15.16
C LYS A 121 -6.51 22.86 13.72
N ALA A 122 -5.71 22.41 12.76
CA ALA A 122 -5.88 22.70 11.35
C ALA A 122 -6.83 21.70 10.65
N ILE A 123 -7.18 20.60 11.33
CA ILE A 123 -8.19 19.58 10.99
C ILE A 123 -8.81 19.00 12.25
#